data_AF-A0A8T5MHU7-F1
#
_entry.id   AF-A0A8T5MHU7-F1
#
_cell.length_a   1.000
_cell.length_b   1.000
_cell.length_c   1.000
_cell.angle_alpha   90.00
_cell.angle_beta   90.00
_cell.angle_gamma   90.00
#
_symmetry.space_group_name_H-M   'P 1'
#
loop_
_entity.id
_entity.type
_entity.pdbx_description
1 polymer ?
#
loop_
_entity_poly.entity_id
_entity_poly.type
_entity_poly.pdbx_seq_one_letter_code
_entity_poly.pdbx_strand_id
1 'polypeptide(L)' 'MINEKIKEWNRVIKLSRKPKRAEFEMIAKITGLGMALIGAIGFIIRMVLQVTGINL' A
#
# COMPACT_ATOMS: atom_id res chain seq x y z
N MET A 1 17.23 -31.25 -1.13
CA MET A 1 16.75 -30.16 -0.24
C MET A 1 16.21 -28.95 -1.00
N ILE A 2 17.02 -28.22 -1.79
CA ILE A 2 16.58 -26.97 -2.47
C ILE A 2 15.51 -27.20 -3.55
N ASN A 3 15.63 -28.28 -4.33
CA ASN A 3 14.67 -28.59 -5.41
C ASN A 3 13.24 -28.85 -4.91
N GLU A 4 13.08 -29.35 -3.69
CA GLU A 4 11.75 -29.59 -3.10
C GLU A 4 11.09 -28.28 -2.67
N LYS A 5 11.85 -27.36 -2.09
CA LYS A 5 11.38 -26.01 -1.71
C LYS A 5 10.87 -25.22 -2.91
N ILE A 6 11.57 -25.28 -4.04
CA ILE A 6 11.14 -24.62 -5.29
C ILE A 6 9.82 -25.20 -5.80
N LYS A 7 9.61 -26.52 -5.64
CA LYS A 7 8.38 -27.20 -6.06
C LYS A 7 7.19 -26.81 -5.17
N GLU A 8 7.41 -26.69 -3.87
CA GLU A 8 6.42 -26.17 -2.91
C GLU A 8 6.02 -24.73 -3.24
N TRP A 9 6.98 -23.82 -3.46
CA TRP A 9 6.70 -22.42 -3.80
C TRP A 9 5.90 -22.27 -5.10
N ASN A 10 6.24 -23.05 -6.13
CA ASN A 10 5.48 -23.08 -7.38
C ASN A 10 4.03 -23.53 -7.19
N ARG A 11 3.76 -24.45 -6.24
CA ARG A 11 2.39 -24.87 -5.93
C ARG A 11 1.62 -23.77 -5.19
N VAL A 12 2.29 -23.04 -4.28
CA VAL A 12 1.69 -21.90 -3.56
C VAL A 12 1.28 -20.78 -4.51
N ILE A 13 2.16 -20.39 -5.44
CA ILE A 13 1.88 -19.34 -6.43
C ILE A 13 0.72 -19.76 -7.36
N LYS A 14 0.62 -21.04 -7.70
CA LYS A 14 -0.51 -21.57 -8.48
C LYS A 14 -1.81 -21.67 -7.67
N LEU A 15 -1.73 -21.87 -6.35
CA LEU A 15 -2.89 -21.89 -5.46
C LEU A 15 -3.44 -20.49 -5.19
N SER A 16 -2.57 -19.48 -5.16
CA SER A 16 -2.99 -18.09 -4.96
C SER A 16 -3.84 -17.61 -6.12
N ARG A 17 -5.11 -17.28 -5.83
CA ARG A 17 -6.08 -16.81 -6.81
C ARG A 17 -5.82 -15.34 -7.14
N LYS A 18 -5.68 -15.01 -8.42
CA LYS A 18 -5.66 -13.61 -8.87
C LYS A 18 -6.95 -12.90 -8.43
N PRO A 19 -6.89 -11.76 -7.72
CA PRO A 19 -8.07 -11.05 -7.24
C PRO A 19 -8.94 -10.61 -8.42
N LYS A 20 -10.26 -10.59 -8.21
CA LYS A 20 -11.20 -10.11 -9.25
C LYS A 20 -11.08 -8.59 -9.38
N ARG A 21 -11.31 -8.05 -10.58
CA ARG A 21 -11.20 -6.59 -10.83
C ARG A 21 -12.03 -5.76 -9.84
N ALA A 22 -13.22 -6.23 -9.48
CA ALA A 22 -14.08 -5.57 -8.49
C ALA A 22 -13.47 -5.50 -7.08
N GLU A 23 -12.82 -6.56 -6.61
CA GLU A 23 -12.15 -6.59 -5.31
C GLU A 23 -10.93 -5.65 -5.31
N PHE A 24 -10.17 -5.66 -6.41
CA PHE A 24 -9.03 -4.76 -6.58
C PHE A 24 -9.45 -3.29 -6.55
N GLU A 25 -10.50 -2.92 -7.29
CA GLU A 25 -11.01 -1.56 -7.33
C GLU A 25 -11.57 -1.10 -5.98
N MET A 26 -12.25 -1.99 -5.25
CA MET A 26 -12.75 -1.68 -3.90
C MET A 26 -11.59 -1.36 -2.96
N ILE A 27 -10.57 -2.23 -2.91
CA ILE A 27 -9.40 -2.02 -2.06
C ILE A 27 -8.66 -0.74 -2.49
N ALA A 28 -8.44 -0.54 -3.79
CA ALA A 28 -7.76 0.65 -4.31
C ALA A 28 -8.48 1.96 -3.97
N LYS A 29 -9.81 1.99 -3.99
CA LYS A 29 -10.59 3.17 -3.58
C LYS A 29 -10.44 3.45 -2.08
N ILE A 30 -10.52 2.42 -1.25
CA ILE A 30 -10.40 2.54 0.22
C ILE A 30 -8.99 2.98 0.60
N THR A 31 -7.95 2.34 0.06
CA THR A 31 -6.56 2.69 0.34
C THR A 31 -6.19 4.06 -0.23
N GLY A 32 -6.71 4.41 -1.42
CA GLY A 32 -6.54 5.73 -2.02
C GLY A 32 -7.13 6.84 -1.15
N LEU A 33 -8.33 6.64 -0.60
CA LEU A 33 -8.94 7.56 0.36
C LEU A 33 -8.11 7.68 1.65
N GLY A 34 -7.62 6.56 2.19
CA GLY A 34 -6.75 6.57 3.37
C GLY A 34 -5.43 7.31 3.14
N MET A 35 -4.78 7.08 2.01
CA MET A 35 -3.55 7.78 1.63
C MET A 35 -3.78 9.28 1.44
N ALA A 36 -4.89 9.68 0.81
CA ALA A 36 -5.24 11.08 0.66
C ALA A 36 -5.47 11.78 2.01
N LEU A 37 -6.16 11.13 2.95
CA LEU A 37 -6.39 11.65 4.29
C LEU A 37 -5.08 11.82 5.08
N ILE A 38 -4.25 10.78 5.13
CA ILE A 38 -2.96 10.82 5.84
C ILE A 38 -2.02 11.85 5.18
N GLY A 39 -2.00 11.89 3.84
CA GLY A 39 -1.22 12.85 3.07
C GLY A 39 -1.66 14.28 3.33
N ALA A 40 -2.96 14.55 3.41
CA ALA A 40 -3.48 15.87 3.74
C ALA A 40 -3.10 16.31 5.16
N ILE A 41 -3.16 15.40 6.14
CA ILE A 41 -2.74 15.69 7.52
C ILE A 41 -1.25 16.00 7.57
N GLY A 42 -0.40 15.18 6.94
CA GLY A 42 1.04 15.44 6.85
C GLY A 42 1.37 16.72 6.09
N PHE A 43 0.59 17.05 5.06
CA PHE A 43 0.71 18.29 4.30
C PHE A 43 0.37 19.51 5.14
N ILE A 44 -0.70 19.47 5.94
CA ILE A 44 -1.06 20.55 6.87
C ILE A 44 0.05 20.76 7.90
N ILE A 45 0.59 19.69 8.49
CA ILE A 45 1.70 19.78 9.45
C ILE A 45 2.91 20.43 8.79
N ARG A 46 3.30 19.99 7.59
CA ARG A 46 4.43 20.57 6.86
C ARG A 46 4.19 22.04 6.50
N MET A 47 2.97 22.39 6.10
CA MET A 47 2.61 23.76 5.75
C MET A 47 2.70 24.69 6.97
N VAL A 48 2.18 24.25 8.12
CA VAL A 48 2.26 25.03 9.37
C VAL A 48 3.72 25.20 9.80
N LEU A 49 4.54 24.14 9.76
CA LEU A 49 5.97 24.22 10.05
C LEU A 49 6.72 25.19 9.12
N GLN A 50 6.38 25.20 7.84
CA GLN A 50 6.99 26.10 6.86
C GLN A 50 6.57 27.57 7.08
N VAL A 51 5.29 27.82 7.42
CA VAL A 51 4.77 29.16 7.66
C VAL A 51 5.28 29.76 8.98
N THR A 52 5.44 28.96 10.03
CA THR A 52 5.95 29.44 11.33
C THR A 52 7.47 29.70 11.33
N GLY A 53 8.16 29.47 10.20
CA GLY A 53 9.57 29.84 10.05
C GLY A 53 10.53 29.08 10.97
N ILE A 54 10.07 27.97 11.57
CA ILE A 54 10.93 27.02 12.29
C ILE A 54 11.69 26.24 11.23
N ASN A 55 12.79 26.83 10.77
CA ASN A 55 13.80 26.16 9.99
C ASN A 55 14.50 25.15 10.92
N LEU A 56 14.26 23.86 10.69
CA LEU A 56 15.24 22.84 11.06
C LEU A 56 16.14 22.58 9.85
#